data_AF-A0A929HTZ4-F1
#
_entry.id   AF-A0A929HTZ4-F1
#
_cell.length_a   1.000
_cell.length_b   1.000
_cell.length_c   1.000
_cell.angle_alpha   90.00
_cell.angle_beta   90.00
_cell.angle_gamma   90.00
#
_symmetry.space_group_name_H-M   'P 1'
#
loop_
_entity.id
_entity.type
_entity.pdbx_description
1 polymer ?
#
loop_
_entity_poly.entity_id
_entity_poly.type
_entity_poly.pdbx_seq_one_letter_code
_entity_poly.pdbx_strand_id
1 'polypeptide(L)'
;MKLQIDLDENIAQGVYSNFAVVNHSDADFVIDFIYLQPMQPKAKVRSRIITTPKHAKKLLAALTDNINKYEKAFGPIPPDPEEGSNQDLMH
;
A
#
# COMPACT_ATOMS: atom_id res chain seq x y z
N MET A 1 18.73 -18.78 -11.72
CA MET A 1 17.61 -18.39 -12.61
C MET A 1 17.48 -16.89 -12.57
N LYS A 2 17.65 -16.19 -13.71
CA LYS A 2 17.30 -14.77 -13.80
C LYS A 2 15.83 -14.73 -14.21
N LEU A 3 14.97 -14.24 -13.32
CA LEU A 3 13.57 -14.01 -13.64
C LEU A 3 13.49 -12.77 -14.52
N GLN A 4 13.07 -12.94 -15.78
CA GLN A 4 12.69 -11.80 -16.61
C GLN A 4 11.29 -11.37 -16.18
N ILE A 5 11.16 -10.12 -15.74
CA ILE A 5 9.88 -9.52 -15.36
C ILE A 5 9.43 -8.72 -16.57
N ASP A 6 8.29 -9.08 -17.13
CA ASP A 6 7.62 -8.30 -18.15
C ASP A 6 6.77 -7.21 -17.50
N LEU A 7 6.71 -6.03 -18.12
CA LEU A 7 6.03 -4.87 -17.55
C LEU A 7 5.35 -4.09 -18.67
N ASP A 8 4.03 -4.19 -18.73
CA ASP A 8 3.22 -3.45 -19.68
C ASP A 8 3.38 -1.93 -19.47
N GLU A 9 3.41 -1.15 -20.56
CA GLU A 9 3.64 0.29 -20.52
C GLU A 9 2.64 1.04 -19.63
N ASN A 10 1.38 0.61 -19.62
CA ASN A 10 0.32 1.19 -18.79
C ASN A 10 0.50 0.88 -17.30
N ILE A 11 1.03 -0.30 -16.94
CA ILE A 11 1.34 -0.67 -15.56
C ILE A 11 2.61 0.07 -15.10
N ALA A 12 3.58 0.27 -15.99
CA ALA A 12 4.83 0.97 -15.70
C ALA A 12 4.62 2.43 -15.25
N GLN A 13 3.53 3.09 -15.68
CA GLN A 13 3.18 4.44 -15.23
C GLN A 13 2.80 4.50 -13.74
N GLY A 14 2.41 3.36 -13.16
CA GLY A 14 1.91 3.30 -11.79
C GLY A 14 0.56 3.99 -11.61
N VAL A 15 0.01 3.86 -10.41
CA VAL A 15 -1.23 4.54 -10.02
C VAL A 15 -1.03 5.18 -8.64
N TYR A 16 -1.34 6.47 -8.54
CA TYR A 16 -1.30 7.17 -7.26
C TYR A 16 -2.46 6.75 -6.36
N SER A 17 -2.14 6.55 -5.07
CA SER A 17 -3.07 6.35 -3.95
C SER A 17 -2.51 7.05 -2.71
N ASN A 18 -3.39 7.56 -1.86
CA ASN A 18 -3.06 8.20 -0.59
C ASN A 18 -3.64 7.47 0.63
N PHE A 19 -4.31 6.33 0.41
CA PHE A 19 -4.88 5.52 1.48
C PHE A 19 -4.79 4.04 1.10
N ALA A 20 -4.70 3.15 2.10
CA ALA A 20 -4.71 1.71 1.89
C ALA A 20 -5.57 1.02 2.95
N VAL A 21 -6.40 0.07 2.52
CA VAL A 21 -7.19 -0.79 3.41
C VAL A 21 -6.75 -2.22 3.21
N VAL A 22 -6.49 -2.92 4.32
CA VAL A 22 -6.05 -4.32 4.30
C VAL A 22 -7.08 -5.18 5.02
N ASN A 23 -7.67 -6.13 4.30
CA ASN A 23 -8.55 -7.16 4.83
C ASN A 23 -7.92 -8.53 4.61
N HIS A 24 -8.32 -9.53 5.39
CA HIS A 24 -7.80 -10.89 5.21
C HIS A 24 -8.79 -11.97 5.62
N SER A 25 -8.52 -13.17 5.13
CA SER A 25 -9.02 -14.47 5.59
C SER A 25 -7.84 -15.40 5.86
N ASP A 26 -8.11 -16.65 6.24
CA ASP A 26 -7.06 -17.66 6.39
C ASP A 26 -6.32 -17.97 5.07
N ALA A 27 -6.98 -17.77 3.92
CA ALA A 27 -6.43 -18.08 2.61
C ALA A 27 -5.71 -16.89 1.96
N ASP A 28 -6.25 -15.69 2.11
CA ASP A 28 -5.85 -14.53 1.33
C ASP A 28 -5.90 -13.21 2.11
N PHE A 29 -4.98 -12.32 1.75
CA PHE A 29 -4.98 -10.90 2.07
C PHE A 29 -5.45 -10.11 0.84
N VAL A 30 -6.32 -9.15 1.06
CA VAL A 30 -6.79 -8.18 0.06
C VAL A 30 -6.32 -6.80 0.49
N ILE A 31 -5.53 -6.16 -0.37
CA ILE A 31 -4.99 -4.82 -0.17
C ILE A 31 -5.60 -3.90 -1.21
N ASP A 32 -6.42 -2.97 -0.76
CA ASP A 32 -7.01 -1.94 -1.61
C ASP A 32 -6.24 -0.64 -1.45
N PHE A 33 -5.64 -0.18 -2.55
CA PHE A 33 -5.05 1.14 -2.65
C PHE A 33 -6.12 2.12 -3.13
N ILE A 34 -6.41 3.13 -2.33
CA ILE A 34 -7.54 4.03 -2.48
C ILE A 34 -7.03 5.45 -2.68
N TYR A 35 -7.68 6.18 -3.58
CA TYR A 35 -7.55 7.63 -3.67
C TYR A 35 -8.76 8.28 -3.02
N LEU A 36 -8.52 8.96 -1.89
CA LEU A 36 -9.47 9.84 -1.25
C LEU A 36 -9.33 11.23 -1.89
N GLN A 37 -10.40 11.72 -2.51
CA GLN A 37 -10.39 13.02 -3.16
C GLN A 37 -10.33 14.13 -2.10
N PRO A 38 -9.35 15.06 -2.18
CA PRO A 38 -9.39 16.24 -1.35
C PRO A 38 -10.68 17.02 -1.63
N MET A 39 -11.31 17.56 -0.58
CA MET A 39 -12.51 18.41 -0.64
C MET A 39 -13.84 17.73 -0.96
N GLN A 40 -13.88 16.43 -1.29
CA GLN A 40 -15.14 15.70 -1.49
C GLN A 40 -15.11 14.37 -0.72
N PRO A 41 -16.22 13.95 -0.08
CA PRO A 41 -16.30 12.66 0.61
C PRO A 41 -16.45 11.52 -0.41
N LYS A 42 -15.50 11.41 -1.34
CA LYS A 42 -15.49 10.43 -2.42
C LYS A 42 -14.15 9.71 -2.44
N ALA A 43 -14.25 8.39 -2.31
CA ALA A 43 -13.13 7.46 -2.42
C ALA A 43 -13.23 6.69 -3.74
N LYS A 44 -12.08 6.37 -4.34
CA LYS A 44 -12.01 5.44 -5.48
C LYS A 44 -10.90 4.44 -5.26
N VAL A 45 -11.21 3.14 -5.31
CA VAL A 45 -10.20 2.08 -5.39
C VAL A 45 -9.44 2.23 -6.70
N ARG A 46 -8.12 2.35 -6.59
CA ARG A 46 -7.19 2.57 -7.71
C ARG A 46 -6.52 1.27 -8.13
N SER A 47 -6.21 0.41 -7.16
CA SER A 47 -5.69 -0.93 -7.39
C SER A 47 -6.12 -1.85 -6.25
N ARG A 48 -6.31 -3.13 -6.55
CA ARG A 48 -6.56 -4.19 -5.58
C ARG A 48 -5.55 -5.30 -5.81
N ILE A 49 -4.82 -5.66 -4.76
CA ILE A 49 -3.90 -6.79 -4.77
C ILE A 49 -4.46 -7.87 -3.85
N ILE A 50 -4.60 -9.09 -4.36
CA ILE A 50 -4.95 -10.28 -3.58
C ILE A 50 -3.71 -11.15 -3.50
N THR A 51 -3.33 -11.55 -2.29
CA THR A 51 -2.10 -12.31 -2.07
C THR A 51 -2.22 -13.24 -0.88
N THR A 52 -1.46 -14.34 -0.88
CA THR A 52 -1.45 -15.28 0.26
C THR A 52 -0.81 -14.65 1.51
N PRO A 53 -1.15 -15.10 2.73
CA PRO A 53 -0.51 -14.64 3.98
C PRO A 53 1.03 -14.69 3.97
N LYS A 54 1.61 -15.73 3.37
CA LYS A 54 3.07 -15.89 3.26
C LYS A 54 3.71 -14.79 2.41
N HIS A 55 3.05 -14.39 1.32
CA HIS A 55 3.54 -13.33 0.44
C HIS A 55 3.29 -11.95 1.05
N ALA A 56 2.17 -11.72 1.73
CA ALA A 56 1.94 -10.49 2.49
C ALA A 56 3.03 -10.27 3.55
N LYS A 57 3.41 -11.31 4.30
CA LYS A 57 4.50 -11.22 5.28
C LYS A 57 5.86 -10.89 4.66
N LYS A 58 6.16 -11.45 3.48
CA LYS A 58 7.37 -11.10 2.73
C LYS A 58 7.36 -9.66 2.23
N LEU A 59 6.21 -9.18 1.75
CA LEU A 59 6.04 -7.80 1.33
C LEU A 59 6.27 -6.83 2.49
N LEU A 60 5.69 -7.08 3.65
CA LEU A 60 5.90 -6.26 4.85
C LEU A 60 7.39 -6.16 5.20
N ALA A 61 8.10 -7.29 5.29
CA ALA A 61 9.52 -7.30 5.61
C ALA A 61 10.35 -6.48 4.60
N ALA A 62 10.10 -6.68 3.31
CA ALA A 62 10.79 -5.92 2.26
C ALA A 62 10.46 -4.43 2.32
N LEU A 63 9.21 -4.06 2.61
CA LEU A 63 8.78 -2.67 2.71
C LEU A 63 9.43 -1.99 3.92
N THR A 64 9.40 -2.61 5.10
CA THR A 64 10.09 -2.14 6.31
C THR A 64 11.57 -1.91 6.05
N ASP A 65 12.26 -2.86 5.41
CA ASP A 65 13.68 -2.71 5.09
C ASP A 65 13.96 -1.53 4.16
N ASN A 66 13.09 -1.28 3.17
CA ASN A 66 13.26 -0.17 2.24
C ASN A 66 12.95 1.19 2.87
N ILE A 67 11.92 1.28 3.73
CA ILE A 67 11.63 2.49 4.50
C ILE A 67 12.82 2.82 5.42
N ASN A 68 13.33 1.85 6.16
CA ASN A 68 14.49 2.04 7.03
C ASN A 68 15.72 2.53 6.27
N LYS A 69 15.94 2.05 5.04
CA LYS A 69 17.03 2.52 4.18
C LYS A 69 16.81 3.95 3.70
N TYR A 70 15.58 4.28 3.31
CA TYR A 70 15.20 5.63 2.92
C TYR A 70 15.44 6.61 4.07
N GLU A 71 14.95 6.31 5.27
CA GLU A 71 15.07 7.22 6.42
C GLU A 71 16.51 7.43 6.87
N LYS A 72 17.36 6.39 6.77
CA LYS A 72 18.80 6.54 7.00
C LYS A 72 19.47 7.50 6.01
N ALA A 73 18.97 7.57 4.77
CA ALA A 73 19.55 8.39 3.72
C ALA A 73 18.97 9.81 3.69
N PHE A 74 17.68 9.98 4.00
CA PHE A 74 16.95 11.23 3.78
C PHE A 74 16.34 11.84 5.06
N GLY A 75 16.47 11.16 6.21
CA GLY A 75 15.85 11.55 7.47
C GLY A 75 14.49 10.88 7.70
N PRO A 76 13.95 10.98 8.92
CA PRO A 76 12.71 10.30 9.30
C PRO A 76 11.50 10.79 8.50
N ILE A 77 10.61 9.87 8.14
CA ILE A 77 9.31 10.21 7.56
C ILE A 77 8.45 10.78 8.70
N PRO A 78 7.93 12.01 8.56
CA PRO A 78 7.07 12.59 9.60
C PRO A 78 5.79 11.76 9.72
N PRO A 79 5.27 11.57 10.95
CA PRO A 79 3.99 10.91 11.14
C PRO A 79 2.88 11.67 10.41
N ASP A 80 1.91 10.95 9.88
CA ASP A 80 0.73 11.56 9.27
C ASP A 80 -0.12 12.21 10.38
N PRO A 81 -0.40 13.53 10.30
CA PRO A 81 -1.23 14.20 11.31
C PRO A 81 -2.66 13.64 11.41
N GLU A 82 -3.14 12.84 10.45
CA GLU A 82 -4.51 12.29 10.43
C GLU A 82 -4.65 10.81 10.87
N GLU A 83 -3.60 10.17 11.39
CA GLU A 83 -3.66 8.75 11.83
C GLU A 83 -4.66 8.48 12.97
N GLY A 84 -5.10 9.50 13.70
CA GLY A 84 -6.05 9.37 14.83
C GLY A 84 -7.54 9.38 14.47
N SER A 85 -7.94 9.82 13.28
CA SER A 85 -9.36 9.97 12.88
C SER A 85 -9.90 8.83 12.02
N ASN A 86 -9.02 8.04 11.41
CA ASN A 86 -9.40 7.04 10.41
C ASN A 86 -9.80 5.67 10.98
N GLN A 87 -9.62 5.44 12.29
CA GLN A 87 -10.14 4.22 12.96
C GLN A 87 -11.67 4.21 13.06
N ASP A 88 -12.31 5.39 13.05
CA ASP A 88 -13.77 5.53 13.16
C ASP A 88 -14.53 5.18 11.86
N LEU A 89 -13.84 5.09 10.72
CA LEU A 89 -14.43 4.71 9.44
C LEU A 89 -14.47 3.18 9.22
N MET A 90 -13.94 2.40 10.17
CA MET A 90 -13.88 0.94 10.10
C MET A 90 -14.91 0.26 11.03
N HIS A 91 -15.94 0.97 11.50
CA HIS A 91 -17.09 0.40 12.23
C HIS A 91 -18.39 0.61 11.45
#